data_AF-A0A1W9WKQ5-F1
#
_entry.id   AF-A0A1W9WKQ5-F1
#
_cell.length_a   1.000
_cell.length_b   1.000
_cell.length_c   1.000
_cell.angle_alpha   90.00
_cell.angle_beta   90.00
_cell.angle_gamma   90.00
#
_symmetry.space_group_name_H-M   'P 1'
#
loop_
_entity.id
_entity.type
_entity.pdbx_description
1 polymer ?
#
loop_
_entity_poly.entity_id
_entity_poly.type
_entity_poly.pdbx_seq_one_letter_code
_entity_poly.pdbx_strand_id
1 'polypeptide(L)'
;MPQSPFNFASEVVTSPKKRVAIFPTGATNGISGFSCLEIGKTMALQGNLRDFGTTQLLNLVSLARKTGAMKMVTSDDAASLYFREGKLIHASTKKRSARLANILFESKKLSEDQVNAIERQPKPPSDKALGIELIRKSVVNQQDIINSVKNFMLDVVYSLFSWTEGEFNFNQGALPSHDRITVPLNLDNVILEGSRRIQESERLVDELPNLGVVALKITDKPLRDVKLTPDDWRVISHIHPRNTIQQIAQANNMDEFQIRKIVYGMLQAGLVELIKPEGIQQKKKFMTRAQKKAKRESPAMKRSVVERLITRIRRI
;
A
#
# COMPACT_ATOMS: atom_id res chain seq x y z
N MET A 1 -42.06 -57.45 1.88
CA MET A 1 -42.69 -58.06 3.08
C MET A 1 -41.98 -59.38 3.37
N PRO A 2 -41.77 -59.78 4.63
CA PRO A 2 -42.33 -59.25 5.87
C PRO A 2 -41.40 -58.18 6.50
N GLN A 3 -41.87 -57.07 7.07
CA GLN A 3 -42.71 -56.91 8.29
C GLN A 3 -41.97 -57.37 9.56
N SER A 4 -41.88 -56.64 10.67
CA SER A 4 -42.38 -55.33 11.12
C SER A 4 -41.75 -55.07 12.54
N PRO A 5 -42.20 -54.13 13.39
CA PRO A 5 -41.31 -53.20 14.09
C PRO A 5 -41.33 -53.36 15.62
N PHE A 6 -40.53 -52.57 16.35
CA PHE A 6 -40.93 -52.12 17.69
C PHE A 6 -40.48 -50.68 17.94
N ASN A 7 -41.28 -50.04 18.76
CA ASN A 7 -41.69 -48.64 18.71
C ASN A 7 -41.49 -48.01 20.10
N PHE A 8 -41.42 -46.68 20.13
CA PHE A 8 -41.58 -45.78 21.31
C PHE A 8 -40.62 -45.90 22.50
N ALA A 9 -39.91 -44.80 22.80
CA ALA A 9 -40.30 -43.94 23.92
C ALA A 9 -39.57 -42.59 23.84
N SER A 10 -40.39 -41.54 23.71
CA SER A 10 -40.12 -40.16 24.03
C SER A 10 -39.81 -39.97 25.52
N GLU A 11 -38.80 -39.18 25.85
CA GLU A 11 -38.72 -38.57 27.18
C GLU A 11 -38.20 -37.14 27.10
N VAL A 12 -39.12 -36.23 27.41
CA VAL A 12 -38.93 -34.82 27.67
C VAL A 12 -38.36 -34.70 29.08
N VAL A 13 -37.17 -34.11 29.25
CA VAL A 13 -36.65 -33.72 30.56
C VAL A 13 -36.20 -32.25 30.53
N THR A 14 -37.18 -31.42 30.88
CA THR A 14 -37.11 -30.27 31.80
C THR A 14 -35.76 -29.60 32.09
N SER A 15 -35.72 -28.31 31.71
CA SER A 15 -34.85 -27.25 32.23
C SER A 15 -34.96 -27.11 33.76
N PRO A 16 -33.91 -26.57 34.41
CA PRO A 16 -34.18 -25.58 35.46
C PRO A 16 -33.30 -24.32 35.42
N LYS A 17 -34.02 -23.20 35.61
CA LYS A 17 -33.70 -22.05 36.49
C LYS A 17 -32.68 -20.99 36.03
N LYS A 18 -33.30 -19.93 35.48
CA LYS A 18 -33.10 -18.49 35.79
C LYS A 18 -32.17 -18.19 36.98
N ARG A 19 -31.18 -17.33 36.75
CA ARG A 19 -30.77 -16.30 37.71
C ARG A 19 -31.04 -14.92 37.11
N VAL A 20 -31.93 -14.22 37.79
CA VAL A 20 -32.18 -12.78 37.67
C VAL A 20 -31.06 -12.08 38.43
N ALA A 21 -30.37 -11.15 37.79
CA ALA A 21 -29.52 -10.18 38.48
C ALA A 21 -30.12 -8.79 38.24
N ILE A 22 -30.45 -8.16 39.36
CA ILE A 22 -31.10 -6.88 39.53
C ILE A 22 -30.09 -5.77 39.23
N PHE A 23 -30.49 -4.78 38.44
CA PHE A 23 -29.74 -3.54 38.21
C PHE A 23 -29.72 -2.68 39.49
N PRO A 24 -28.60 -2.00 39.81
CA PRO A 24 -28.65 -0.70 40.42
C PRO A 24 -28.36 0.39 39.37
N THR A 25 -29.27 1.35 39.32
CA THR A 25 -29.14 2.65 38.66
C THR A 25 -28.02 3.48 39.30
N GLY A 26 -27.19 4.12 38.47
CA GLY A 26 -26.23 5.14 38.91
C GLY A 26 -25.44 5.70 37.74
N ALA A 27 -25.88 6.84 37.22
CA ALA A 27 -25.21 7.61 36.18
C ALA A 27 -23.99 8.37 36.76
N THR A 28 -22.87 8.43 36.03
CA THR A 28 -22.27 9.66 35.48
C THR A 28 -20.86 9.43 34.89
N ASN A 29 -20.70 9.94 33.66
CA ASN A 29 -19.49 10.51 33.04
C ASN A 29 -18.24 9.66 32.78
N GLY A 30 -17.90 9.55 31.49
CA GLY A 30 -16.53 9.82 31.04
C GLY A 30 -15.82 8.76 30.21
N ILE A 31 -15.75 9.01 28.89
CA ILE A 31 -14.62 8.73 27.98
C ILE A 31 -14.43 7.27 27.51
N SER A 32 -14.82 7.07 26.24
CA SER A 32 -14.32 6.13 25.22
C SER A 32 -13.36 5.01 25.66
N GLY A 33 -13.93 3.84 25.97
CA GLY A 33 -13.21 2.56 25.98
C GLY A 33 -13.62 1.73 24.77
N PHE A 34 -12.71 1.54 23.81
CA PHE A 34 -12.83 0.44 22.84
C PHE A 34 -12.79 -0.87 23.63
N SER A 35 -13.87 -1.66 23.57
CA SER A 35 -13.90 -2.96 24.23
C SER A 35 -12.89 -3.89 23.57
N CYS A 36 -11.89 -4.26 24.37
CA CYS A 36 -10.97 -5.33 24.10
C CYS A 36 -11.78 -6.64 24.15
N LEU A 37 -12.17 -7.17 22.99
CA LEU A 37 -12.55 -8.58 22.91
C LEU A 37 -11.28 -9.38 23.15
N GLU A 38 -11.24 -10.11 24.27
CA GLU A 38 -10.20 -11.10 24.57
C GLU A 38 -10.11 -12.11 23.42
N ILE A 39 -9.07 -11.97 22.60
CA ILE A 39 -8.62 -13.02 21.69
C ILE A 39 -7.47 -13.71 22.41
N GLY A 40 -7.66 -15.01 22.68
CA GLY A 40 -6.69 -15.89 23.31
C GLY A 40 -5.28 -15.65 22.76
N LYS A 41 -4.37 -15.39 23.69
CA LYS A 41 -2.95 -15.05 23.51
C LYS A 41 -2.20 -16.18 22.81
N THR A 42 -2.42 -16.32 21.52
CA THR A 42 -1.57 -17.10 20.62
C THR A 42 -0.61 -16.07 20.03
N MET A 43 0.68 -16.18 20.34
CA MET A 43 1.74 -15.22 19.98
C MET A 43 1.51 -14.59 18.61
N ALA A 44 0.96 -13.37 18.59
CA ALA A 44 0.71 -12.64 17.36
C ALA A 44 2.06 -12.15 16.83
N LEU A 45 2.39 -12.47 15.58
CA LEU A 45 3.49 -11.79 14.90
C LEU A 45 3.06 -10.34 14.70
N GLN A 46 3.51 -9.46 15.58
CA GLN A 46 3.27 -8.03 15.52
C GLN A 46 4.61 -7.29 15.45
N GLY A 47 4.67 -6.21 14.69
CA GLY A 47 5.88 -5.41 14.57
C GLY A 47 5.69 -4.20 13.66
N ASN A 48 6.82 -3.56 13.34
CA ASN A 48 6.87 -2.38 12.46
C ASN A 48 7.42 -2.74 11.08
N LEU A 49 6.87 -2.12 10.04
CA LEU A 49 7.32 -2.30 8.65
C LEU A 49 8.72 -1.71 8.39
N ARG A 50 9.20 -0.78 9.22
CA ARG A 50 10.56 -0.22 9.14
C ARG A 50 11.63 -1.25 9.48
N ASP A 51 11.36 -2.13 10.43
CA ASP A 51 12.31 -3.16 10.87
C ASP A 51 12.21 -4.42 10.01
N PHE A 52 11.00 -4.73 9.54
CA PHE A 52 10.69 -5.90 8.71
C PHE A 52 9.87 -5.49 7.49
N GLY A 53 10.53 -5.43 6.34
CA GLY A 53 9.90 -5.01 5.09
C GLY A 53 8.77 -5.96 4.67
N THR A 54 7.81 -5.44 3.88
CA THR A 54 6.64 -6.21 3.45
C THR A 54 7.00 -7.48 2.68
N THR A 55 8.02 -7.45 1.82
CA THR A 55 8.53 -8.64 1.10
C THR A 55 9.01 -9.73 2.05
N GLN A 56 9.73 -9.36 3.13
CA GLN A 56 10.23 -10.29 4.14
C GLN A 56 9.09 -10.93 4.93
N LEU A 57 8.06 -10.15 5.29
CA LEU A 57 6.87 -10.64 5.98
C LEU A 57 6.08 -11.64 5.13
N LEU A 58 5.87 -11.33 3.85
CA LEU A 58 5.22 -12.25 2.92
C LEU A 58 6.01 -13.54 2.75
N ASN A 59 7.35 -13.44 2.63
CA ASN A 59 8.23 -14.59 2.51
C ASN A 59 8.17 -15.47 3.76
N LEU A 60 8.21 -14.87 4.96
CA LEU A 60 8.12 -15.59 6.23
C LEU A 60 6.82 -16.40 6.33
N VAL A 61 5.67 -15.79 6.00
CA VAL A 61 4.38 -16.48 6.02
C VAL A 61 4.31 -17.60 4.99
N SER A 62 4.88 -17.38 3.80
CA SER A 62 4.88 -18.36 2.72
C SER A 62 5.75 -19.58 3.06
N LEU A 63 7.01 -19.36 3.47
CA LEU A 63 7.96 -20.41 3.84
C LEU A 63 7.50 -21.21 5.06
N ALA A 64 6.97 -20.53 6.09
CA ALA A 64 6.44 -21.19 7.28
C ALA A 64 5.06 -21.84 7.05
N ARG A 65 4.52 -21.77 5.82
CA ARG A 65 3.20 -22.26 5.41
C ARG A 65 2.08 -21.88 6.39
N LYS A 66 2.11 -20.64 6.88
CA LYS A 66 1.15 -20.17 7.88
C LYS A 66 -0.22 -19.94 7.24
N THR A 67 -1.25 -20.20 8.04
CA THR A 67 -2.66 -19.90 7.74
C THR A 67 -3.13 -18.84 8.72
N GLY A 68 -3.74 -17.77 8.23
CA GLY A 68 -4.16 -16.64 9.07
C GLY A 68 -4.38 -15.35 8.28
N ALA A 69 -4.65 -14.27 9.01
CA ALA A 69 -4.86 -12.95 8.46
C ALA A 69 -3.74 -12.00 8.89
N MET A 70 -3.03 -11.40 7.93
CA MET A 70 -2.10 -10.30 8.17
C MET A 70 -2.81 -8.99 7.94
N LYS A 71 -2.81 -8.12 8.95
CA LYS A 71 -3.24 -6.74 8.84
C LYS A 71 -2.00 -5.85 8.84
N MET A 72 -1.95 -4.90 7.93
CA MET A 72 -0.93 -3.86 7.90
C MET A 72 -1.64 -2.50 7.93
N VAL A 73 -1.10 -1.55 8.66
CA VAL A 73 -1.68 -0.21 8.81
C VAL A 73 -0.58 0.83 8.68
N THR A 74 -0.81 1.83 7.84
CA THR A 74 0.02 3.04 7.70
C THR A 74 -0.80 4.25 8.13
N SER A 75 -0.23 5.47 8.04
CA SER A 75 -0.97 6.70 8.33
C SER A 75 -2.17 6.89 7.39
N ASP A 76 -2.03 6.46 6.13
CA ASP A 76 -2.93 6.85 5.04
C ASP A 76 -3.80 5.69 4.53
N ASP A 77 -3.42 4.44 4.82
CA ASP A 77 -4.08 3.25 4.29
C ASP A 77 -3.96 2.06 5.25
N ALA A 78 -4.76 1.02 5.01
CA ALA A 78 -4.71 -0.22 5.75
C ALA A 78 -4.97 -1.39 4.81
N ALA A 79 -4.20 -2.46 4.96
CA ALA A 79 -4.29 -3.66 4.15
C ALA A 79 -4.65 -4.88 5.00
N SER A 80 -5.42 -5.80 4.41
CA SER A 80 -5.77 -7.09 5.00
C SER A 80 -5.48 -8.19 3.99
N LEU A 81 -4.57 -9.08 4.34
CA LEU A 81 -4.16 -10.23 3.54
C LEU A 81 -4.54 -11.50 4.28
N TYR A 82 -5.11 -12.47 3.58
CA TYR A 82 -5.48 -13.77 4.14
C TYR A 82 -4.70 -14.87 3.46
N PHE A 83 -4.17 -15.77 4.27
CA PHE A 83 -3.30 -16.85 3.86
C PHE A 83 -3.86 -18.20 4.26
N ARG A 84 -3.60 -19.20 3.42
CA ARG A 84 -3.84 -20.62 3.71
C ARG A 84 -2.65 -21.42 3.21
N GLU A 85 -2.01 -22.13 4.13
CA GLU A 85 -0.83 -22.97 3.84
C GLU A 85 0.28 -22.21 3.10
N GLY A 86 0.52 -20.95 3.50
CA GLY A 86 1.53 -20.09 2.88
C GLY A 86 1.15 -19.47 1.53
N LYS A 87 -0.04 -19.78 1.00
CA LYS A 87 -0.58 -19.15 -0.22
C LYS A 87 -1.49 -18.00 0.15
N LEU A 88 -1.41 -16.89 -0.58
CA LEU A 88 -2.36 -15.80 -0.46
C LEU A 88 -3.69 -16.24 -1.09
N ILE A 89 -4.79 -16.10 -0.35
CA ILE A 89 -6.12 -16.51 -0.82
C ILE A 89 -7.10 -15.35 -1.00
N HIS A 90 -6.82 -14.22 -0.35
CA HIS A 90 -7.60 -12.99 -0.44
C HIS A 90 -6.75 -11.80 0.01
N ALA A 91 -6.96 -10.62 -0.60
CA ALA A 91 -6.27 -9.39 -0.26
C ALA A 91 -7.22 -8.20 -0.45
N SER A 92 -7.11 -7.17 0.38
CA SER A 92 -7.85 -5.92 0.24
C SER A 92 -7.10 -4.76 0.88
N THR A 93 -7.37 -3.53 0.45
CA THR A 93 -6.94 -2.32 1.16
C THR A 93 -8.14 -1.45 1.54
N LYS A 94 -7.95 -0.43 2.38
CA LYS A 94 -9.01 0.51 2.74
C LYS A 94 -9.49 1.27 1.51
N LYS A 95 -8.57 1.61 0.60
CA LYS A 95 -8.87 2.30 -0.66
C LYS A 95 -9.45 1.37 -1.74
N ARG A 96 -9.05 0.09 -1.76
CA ARG A 96 -9.49 -0.90 -2.75
C ARG A 96 -10.32 -2.01 -2.10
N SER A 97 -11.63 -1.91 -2.26
CA SER A 97 -12.58 -2.93 -1.80
C SER A 97 -12.43 -4.22 -2.60
N ALA A 98 -12.24 -5.33 -1.91
CA ALA A 98 -12.17 -6.67 -2.52
C ALA A 98 -13.55 -7.28 -2.81
N ARG A 99 -14.55 -6.45 -3.14
CA ARG A 99 -15.85 -6.92 -3.63
C ARG A 99 -15.74 -7.33 -5.08
N LEU A 100 -16.40 -8.43 -5.45
CA LEU A 100 -16.33 -8.96 -6.81
C LEU A 100 -16.81 -7.95 -7.85
N ALA A 101 -17.87 -7.19 -7.56
CA ALA A 101 -18.39 -6.16 -8.47
C ALA A 101 -17.30 -5.14 -8.85
N ASN A 102 -16.56 -4.64 -7.85
CA ASN A 102 -15.50 -3.64 -8.05
C ASN A 102 -14.30 -4.24 -8.79
N ILE A 103 -13.92 -5.46 -8.44
CA ILE A 103 -12.84 -6.20 -9.12
C ILE A 103 -13.18 -6.38 -10.61
N LEU A 104 -14.42 -6.76 -10.92
CA LEU A 104 -14.86 -6.97 -12.30
C LEU A 104 -14.98 -5.65 -13.07
N PHE A 105 -15.39 -4.56 -12.41
CA PHE A 105 -15.39 -3.22 -12.98
C PHE A 105 -13.99 -2.72 -13.33
N GLU A 106 -13.02 -2.84 -12.42
CA GLU A 106 -11.62 -2.48 -12.67
C GLU A 106 -11.04 -3.29 -13.84
N SER A 107 -11.43 -4.56 -13.96
CA SER A 107 -11.05 -5.41 -15.11
C SER A 107 -11.87 -5.16 -16.40
N LYS A 108 -12.75 -4.14 -16.42
CA LYS A 108 -13.64 -3.76 -17.53
C LYS A 108 -14.60 -4.87 -17.98
N LYS A 109 -14.90 -5.82 -17.09
CA LYS A 109 -15.85 -6.92 -17.32
C LYS A 109 -17.28 -6.54 -16.94
N LEU A 110 -17.44 -5.52 -16.11
CA LEU A 110 -18.72 -4.90 -15.80
C LEU A 110 -18.67 -3.41 -16.15
N SER A 111 -19.80 -2.86 -16.60
CA SER A 111 -19.98 -1.43 -16.75
C SER A 111 -20.32 -0.77 -15.41
N GLU A 112 -20.13 0.56 -15.34
CA GLU A 112 -20.49 1.34 -14.16
C GLU A 112 -21.98 1.22 -13.82
N ASP A 113 -22.85 1.22 -14.84
CA ASP A 113 -24.29 1.02 -14.66
C ASP A 113 -24.62 -0.34 -14.03
N GLN A 114 -23.90 -1.40 -14.42
CA GLN A 114 -24.09 -2.74 -13.86
C GLN A 114 -23.67 -2.80 -12.40
N VAL A 115 -22.53 -2.18 -12.04
CA VAL A 115 -22.08 -2.08 -10.64
C VAL A 115 -23.10 -1.31 -9.81
N ASN A 116 -23.52 -0.14 -10.29
CA ASN A 116 -24.51 0.69 -9.61
C ASN A 116 -25.84 -0.06 -9.42
N ALA A 117 -26.28 -0.84 -10.40
CA ALA A 117 -27.48 -1.66 -10.28
C ALA A 117 -27.36 -2.78 -9.23
N ILE A 118 -26.16 -3.34 -9.04
CA ILE A 118 -25.88 -4.33 -7.99
C ILE A 118 -25.84 -3.66 -6.61
N GLU A 119 -25.19 -2.50 -6.51
CA GLU A 119 -24.99 -1.81 -5.23
C GLU A 119 -26.24 -1.12 -4.69
N ARG A 120 -27.16 -0.68 -5.57
CA ARG A 120 -28.44 -0.07 -5.18
C ARG A 120 -29.46 -1.06 -4.62
N GLN A 121 -29.17 -2.36 -4.67
CA GLN A 121 -30.06 -3.37 -4.10
C GLN A 121 -30.10 -3.22 -2.56
N PRO A 122 -31.28 -3.34 -1.91
CA PRO A 122 -31.39 -3.23 -0.45
C PRO A 122 -30.49 -4.21 0.33
N LYS A 123 -30.24 -5.37 -0.27
CA LYS A 123 -29.31 -6.37 0.21
C LYS A 123 -28.47 -6.86 -0.97
N PRO A 124 -27.32 -6.22 -1.25
CA PRO A 124 -26.48 -6.62 -2.36
C PRO A 124 -26.00 -8.07 -2.18
N PRO A 125 -25.94 -8.86 -3.27
CA PRO A 125 -25.56 -10.27 -3.20
C PRO A 125 -24.13 -10.43 -2.66
N SER A 126 -23.85 -11.59 -2.05
CA SER A 126 -22.48 -11.97 -1.70
C SER A 126 -21.62 -12.15 -2.95
N ASP A 127 -20.29 -12.06 -2.82
CA ASP A 127 -19.38 -12.22 -3.96
C ASP A 127 -19.60 -13.57 -4.67
N LYS A 128 -19.79 -14.64 -3.90
CA LYS A 128 -20.12 -15.96 -4.47
C LYS A 128 -21.46 -15.98 -5.20
N ALA A 129 -22.51 -15.42 -4.61
CA ALA A 129 -23.84 -15.36 -5.23
C ALA A 129 -23.80 -14.53 -6.52
N LEU A 130 -23.14 -13.36 -6.49
CA LEU A 130 -22.94 -12.51 -7.64
C LEU A 130 -22.15 -13.22 -8.75
N GLY A 131 -21.06 -13.93 -8.40
CA GLY A 131 -20.28 -14.69 -9.37
C GLY A 131 -21.12 -15.76 -10.07
N ILE A 132 -21.93 -16.52 -9.33
CA ILE A 132 -22.84 -17.53 -9.90
C ILE A 132 -23.88 -16.89 -10.83
N GLU A 133 -24.44 -15.75 -10.42
CA GLU A 133 -25.43 -15.02 -11.22
C GLU A 133 -24.84 -14.49 -12.53
N LEU A 134 -23.65 -13.90 -12.49
CA LEU A 134 -22.98 -13.35 -13.67
C LEU A 134 -22.55 -14.45 -14.65
N ILE A 135 -22.13 -15.62 -14.14
CA ILE A 135 -21.85 -16.80 -14.97
C ILE A 135 -23.13 -17.30 -15.63
N ARG A 136 -24.24 -17.39 -14.89
CA ARG A 136 -25.53 -17.83 -15.44
C ARG A 136 -26.05 -16.89 -16.53
N LYS A 137 -25.82 -15.60 -16.38
CA LYS A 137 -26.15 -14.57 -17.38
C LYS A 137 -25.13 -14.48 -18.53
N SER A 138 -24.10 -15.34 -18.54
CA SER A 138 -23.02 -15.37 -19.54
C SER A 138 -22.27 -14.03 -19.70
N VAL A 139 -22.27 -13.19 -18.67
CA VAL A 139 -21.55 -11.89 -18.67
C VAL A 139 -20.05 -12.12 -18.48
N VAL A 140 -19.70 -13.09 -17.62
CA VAL A 140 -18.32 -13.53 -17.36
C VAL A 140 -18.31 -15.04 -17.22
N ASN A 141 -17.18 -15.68 -17.52
CA ASN A 141 -16.98 -17.09 -17.18
C ASN A 141 -16.17 -17.26 -15.88
N GLN A 142 -16.01 -18.50 -15.41
CA GLN A 142 -15.26 -18.80 -14.19
C GLN A 142 -13.78 -18.38 -14.28
N GLN A 143 -13.14 -18.54 -15.45
CA GLN A 143 -11.74 -18.16 -15.63
C GLN A 143 -11.56 -16.65 -15.58
N ASP A 144 -12.49 -15.88 -16.15
CA ASP A 144 -12.50 -14.41 -16.04
C ASP A 144 -12.52 -13.98 -14.58
N ILE A 145 -13.40 -14.56 -13.76
CA ILE A 145 -13.48 -14.25 -12.32
C ILE A 145 -12.17 -14.60 -11.62
N ILE A 146 -11.63 -15.80 -11.86
CA ILE A 146 -10.37 -16.24 -11.25
C ILE A 146 -9.22 -15.29 -11.60
N ASN A 147 -9.10 -14.92 -12.88
CA ASN A 147 -8.03 -14.05 -13.36
C ASN A 147 -8.19 -12.62 -12.84
N SER A 148 -9.40 -12.05 -12.85
CA SER A 148 -9.65 -10.71 -12.30
C SER A 148 -9.33 -10.66 -10.80
N VAL A 149 -9.73 -11.68 -10.02
CA VAL A 149 -9.40 -11.76 -8.58
C VAL A 149 -7.89 -11.93 -8.36
N LYS A 150 -7.20 -12.76 -9.15
CA LYS A 150 -5.73 -12.89 -9.07
C LYS A 150 -5.01 -11.58 -9.36
N ASN A 151 -5.38 -10.91 -10.44
CA ASN A 151 -4.77 -9.64 -10.84
C ASN A 151 -5.01 -8.57 -9.78
N PHE A 152 -6.22 -8.47 -9.25
CA PHE A 152 -6.53 -7.57 -8.15
C PHE A 152 -5.66 -7.85 -6.90
N MET A 153 -5.52 -9.11 -6.50
CA MET A 153 -4.65 -9.47 -5.37
C MET A 153 -3.18 -9.13 -5.64
N LEU A 154 -2.69 -9.35 -6.86
CA LEU A 154 -1.33 -8.96 -7.27
C LEU A 154 -1.13 -7.46 -7.16
N ASP A 155 -2.08 -6.66 -7.65
CA ASP A 155 -2.01 -5.20 -7.58
C ASP A 155 -1.98 -4.70 -6.13
N VAL A 156 -2.81 -5.30 -5.27
CA VAL A 156 -2.78 -5.03 -3.82
C VAL A 156 -1.39 -5.36 -3.27
N VAL A 157 -0.86 -6.56 -3.50
CA VAL A 157 0.45 -6.97 -2.98
C VAL A 157 1.58 -6.07 -3.48
N TYR A 158 1.62 -5.76 -4.77
CA TYR A 158 2.63 -4.86 -5.32
C TYR A 158 2.54 -3.46 -4.73
N SER A 159 1.34 -2.96 -4.43
CA SER A 159 1.19 -1.67 -3.75
C SER A 159 1.74 -1.66 -2.33
N LEU A 160 1.86 -2.82 -1.66
CA LEU A 160 2.43 -2.91 -0.32
C LEU A 160 3.96 -2.86 -0.32
N PHE A 161 4.62 -3.11 -1.47
CA PHE A 161 6.08 -3.04 -1.55
C PHE A 161 6.62 -1.61 -1.48
N SER A 162 5.79 -0.60 -1.73
CA SER A 162 6.15 0.80 -1.51
C SER A 162 5.95 1.25 -0.05
N TRP A 163 5.37 0.41 0.81
CA TRP A 163 5.15 0.76 2.22
C TRP A 163 6.44 0.54 3.01
N THR A 164 7.09 1.64 3.38
CA THR A 164 8.35 1.64 4.15
C THR A 164 8.14 1.79 5.65
N GLU A 165 6.94 2.21 6.08
CA GLU A 165 6.59 2.43 7.47
C GLU A 165 5.15 2.01 7.76
N GLY A 166 4.88 1.64 9.02
CA GLY A 166 3.57 1.20 9.47
C GLY A 166 3.69 0.06 10.48
N GLU A 167 2.54 -0.42 10.94
CA GLU A 167 2.45 -1.55 11.86
C GLU A 167 1.83 -2.75 11.14
N PHE A 168 2.25 -3.94 11.52
CA PHE A 168 1.62 -5.18 11.07
C PHE A 168 1.24 -6.08 12.24
N ASN A 169 0.22 -6.90 12.03
CA ASN A 169 -0.20 -7.95 12.95
C ASN A 169 -0.69 -9.17 12.16
N PHE A 170 -0.19 -10.36 12.50
CA PHE A 170 -0.67 -11.63 11.99
C PHE A 170 -1.54 -12.35 13.03
N ASN A 171 -2.82 -12.51 12.70
CA ASN A 171 -3.75 -13.33 13.46
C ASN A 171 -3.80 -14.75 12.86
N GLN A 172 -3.25 -15.71 13.60
CA GLN A 172 -3.17 -17.10 13.16
C GLN A 172 -4.56 -17.77 13.10
N GLY A 173 -4.82 -18.53 12.04
CA GLY A 173 -6.08 -19.25 11.83
C GLY A 173 -7.26 -18.38 11.36
N ALA A 174 -7.14 -17.05 11.41
CA ALA A 174 -8.16 -16.15 10.87
C ALA A 174 -8.30 -16.31 9.34
N LEU A 175 -9.53 -16.55 8.88
CA LEU A 175 -9.88 -16.74 7.47
C LEU A 175 -10.91 -15.68 7.03
N PRO A 176 -11.00 -15.38 5.72
CA PRO A 176 -12.03 -14.47 5.23
C PRO A 176 -13.41 -15.12 5.38
N SER A 177 -14.47 -14.29 5.39
CA SER A 177 -15.85 -14.79 5.41
C SER A 177 -16.08 -15.83 4.31
N HIS A 178 -16.87 -16.87 4.63
CA HIS A 178 -17.22 -17.94 3.70
C HIS A 178 -17.93 -17.46 2.43
N ASP A 179 -18.48 -16.25 2.44
CA ASP A 179 -19.16 -15.62 1.31
C ASP A 179 -18.22 -14.96 0.29
N ARG A 180 -16.92 -14.86 0.62
CA ARG A 180 -15.89 -14.30 -0.27
C ARG A 180 -15.40 -15.35 -1.27
N ILE A 181 -15.09 -14.89 -2.48
CA ILE A 181 -14.34 -15.70 -3.44
C ILE A 181 -12.87 -15.69 -3.02
N THR A 182 -12.29 -16.88 -2.89
CA THR A 182 -10.88 -17.06 -2.54
C THR A 182 -10.18 -17.78 -3.68
N VAL A 183 -9.01 -17.29 -4.06
CA VAL A 183 -8.21 -17.87 -5.14
C VAL A 183 -6.80 -18.01 -4.63
N PRO A 184 -6.22 -19.23 -4.61
CA PRO A 184 -4.84 -19.39 -4.15
C PRO A 184 -3.87 -18.76 -5.14
N LEU A 185 -2.97 -17.92 -4.60
CA LEU A 185 -1.87 -17.28 -5.29
C LEU A 185 -0.56 -17.68 -4.61
N ASN A 186 0.38 -18.22 -5.38
CA ASN A 186 1.74 -18.43 -4.92
C ASN A 186 2.50 -17.10 -4.93
N LEU A 187 3.20 -16.80 -3.85
CA LEU A 187 3.93 -15.56 -3.65
C LEU A 187 5.40 -15.64 -4.09
N ASP A 188 5.96 -16.82 -4.40
CA ASP A 188 7.39 -16.98 -4.73
C ASP A 188 7.86 -15.98 -5.79
N ASN A 189 7.20 -15.97 -6.95
CA ASN A 189 7.52 -15.05 -8.05
C ASN A 189 7.17 -13.59 -7.72
N VAL A 190 6.14 -13.37 -6.92
CA VAL A 190 5.68 -12.03 -6.53
C VAL A 190 6.69 -11.37 -5.59
N ILE A 191 7.23 -12.14 -4.65
CA ILE A 191 8.27 -11.71 -3.71
C ILE A 191 9.57 -11.44 -4.47
N LEU A 192 10.00 -12.35 -5.36
CA LEU A 192 11.21 -12.17 -6.15
C LEU A 192 11.14 -10.89 -7.00
N GLU A 193 10.03 -10.69 -7.70
CA GLU A 193 9.80 -9.49 -8.50
C GLU A 193 9.70 -8.23 -7.64
N GLY A 194 9.04 -8.33 -6.47
CA GLY A 194 8.98 -7.25 -5.49
C GLY A 194 10.36 -6.80 -5.00
N SER A 195 11.20 -7.76 -4.60
CA SER A 195 12.59 -7.49 -4.20
C SER A 195 13.40 -6.84 -5.32
N ARG A 196 13.24 -7.31 -6.56
CA ARG A 196 13.91 -6.70 -7.73
C ARG A 196 13.52 -5.25 -7.92
N ARG A 197 12.23 -4.92 -7.81
CA ARG A 197 11.71 -3.56 -7.98
C ARG A 197 12.18 -2.61 -6.88
N ILE A 198 12.22 -3.09 -5.64
CA ILE A 198 12.74 -2.30 -4.51
C ILE A 198 14.21 -1.96 -4.76
N GLN A 199 15.05 -2.95 -5.09
CA GLN A 199 16.46 -2.73 -5.39
C GLN A 199 16.69 -1.82 -6.60
N GLU A 200 15.89 -1.99 -7.66
CA GLU A 200 15.91 -1.08 -8.82
C GLU A 200 15.57 0.35 -8.39
N SER A 201 14.53 0.53 -7.57
CA SER A 201 14.13 1.84 -7.08
C SER A 201 15.19 2.49 -6.20
N GLU A 202 15.79 1.76 -5.26
CA GLU A 202 16.86 2.26 -4.39
C GLU A 202 18.05 2.75 -5.22
N ARG A 203 18.50 1.94 -6.19
CA ARG A 203 19.57 2.34 -7.11
C ARG A 203 19.22 3.59 -7.91
N LEU A 204 17.98 3.68 -8.42
CA LEU A 204 17.51 4.87 -9.15
C LEU A 204 17.44 6.12 -8.27
N VAL A 205 17.20 5.97 -6.97
CA VAL A 205 17.24 7.08 -6.01
C VAL A 205 18.68 7.51 -5.75
N ASP A 206 19.61 6.58 -5.58
CA ASP A 206 21.03 6.89 -5.38
C ASP A 206 21.66 7.62 -6.58
N GLU A 207 21.32 7.21 -7.81
CA GLU A 207 21.84 7.81 -9.05
C GLU A 207 21.20 9.16 -9.38
N LEU A 208 19.92 9.37 -9.03
CA LEU A 208 19.15 10.59 -9.37
C LEU A 208 18.48 11.25 -8.15
N PRO A 209 19.17 11.54 -7.04
CA PRO A 209 18.54 11.79 -5.73
C PRO A 209 17.49 12.90 -5.72
N ASN A 210 17.73 14.02 -6.40
CA ASN A 210 16.83 15.17 -6.39
C ASN A 210 16.41 15.61 -7.79
N LEU A 211 15.19 15.25 -8.17
CA LEU A 211 14.61 15.55 -9.49
C LEU A 211 14.23 17.03 -9.69
N GLY A 212 14.11 17.81 -8.61
CA GLY A 212 13.66 19.20 -8.63
C GLY A 212 14.78 20.22 -8.79
N VAL A 213 16.04 19.78 -8.85
CA VAL A 213 17.22 20.68 -8.96
C VAL A 213 18.10 20.39 -10.16
N VAL A 214 17.74 19.40 -10.96
CA VAL A 214 18.46 18.99 -12.17
C VAL A 214 17.52 19.05 -13.37
N ALA A 215 18.05 19.49 -14.50
CA ALA A 215 17.39 19.50 -15.80
C ALA A 215 18.12 18.54 -16.75
N LEU A 216 17.50 18.25 -17.88
CA LEU A 216 18.07 17.40 -18.92
C LEU A 216 18.46 18.24 -20.13
N LYS A 217 19.55 17.85 -20.78
CA LYS A 217 19.95 18.34 -22.09
C LYS A 217 20.15 17.17 -23.02
N ILE A 218 19.57 17.25 -24.22
CA ILE A 218 19.75 16.24 -25.27
C ILE A 218 21.17 16.38 -25.82
N THR A 219 21.84 15.26 -26.02
CA THR A 219 23.17 15.18 -26.61
C THR A 219 23.08 15.05 -28.13
N ASP A 220 24.17 15.34 -28.84
CA ASP A 220 24.24 15.20 -30.31
C ASP A 220 24.39 13.74 -30.78
N LYS A 221 24.25 12.77 -29.88
CA LYS A 221 24.43 11.35 -30.20
C LYS A 221 23.26 10.86 -31.07
N PRO A 222 23.52 10.26 -32.25
CA PRO A 222 22.46 9.80 -33.12
C PRO A 222 21.69 8.63 -32.51
N LEU A 223 20.35 8.70 -32.53
CA LEU A 223 19.41 7.71 -31.98
C LEU A 223 19.38 6.35 -32.70
N ARG A 224 20.39 6.04 -33.53
CA ARG A 224 20.29 5.02 -34.60
C ARG A 224 20.06 3.58 -34.13
N ASP A 225 20.35 3.26 -32.86
CA ASP A 225 20.19 1.91 -32.31
C ASP A 225 19.36 1.85 -31.02
N VAL A 226 18.63 2.92 -30.67
CA VAL A 226 17.83 2.95 -29.44
C VAL A 226 16.36 2.72 -29.75
N LYS A 227 15.80 1.61 -29.25
CA LYS A 227 14.36 1.35 -29.28
C LYS A 227 13.68 2.21 -28.22
N LEU A 228 13.15 3.35 -28.64
CA LEU A 228 12.39 4.25 -27.78
C LEU A 228 10.92 3.82 -27.73
N THR A 229 10.40 3.73 -26.51
CA THR A 229 8.98 3.53 -26.22
C THR A 229 8.21 4.85 -26.41
N PRO A 230 6.86 4.80 -26.51
CA PRO A 230 6.05 6.02 -26.53
C PRO A 230 6.31 6.94 -25.33
N ASP A 231 6.61 6.36 -24.17
CA ASP A 231 6.86 7.08 -22.92
C ASP A 231 8.20 7.81 -22.98
N ASP A 232 9.22 7.19 -23.58
CA ASP A 232 10.52 7.82 -23.82
C ASP A 232 10.37 9.06 -24.72
N TRP A 233 9.58 8.95 -25.79
CA TRP A 233 9.31 10.08 -26.69
C TRP A 233 8.55 11.21 -26.00
N ARG A 234 7.60 10.88 -25.12
CA ARG A 234 6.87 11.86 -24.31
C ARG A 234 7.78 12.61 -23.35
N VAL A 235 8.75 11.93 -22.73
CA VAL A 235 9.76 12.58 -21.90
C VAL A 235 10.67 13.47 -22.75
N ILE A 236 11.20 12.96 -23.86
CA ILE A 236 12.10 13.70 -24.77
C ILE A 236 11.48 15.01 -25.25
N SER A 237 10.19 15.00 -25.62
CA SER A 237 9.52 16.20 -26.14
C SER A 237 9.37 17.34 -25.12
N HIS A 238 9.50 17.03 -23.82
CA HIS A 238 9.42 18.00 -22.72
C HIS A 238 10.79 18.40 -22.15
N ILE A 239 11.88 17.82 -22.67
CA ILE A 239 13.24 18.18 -22.26
C ILE A 239 13.53 19.61 -22.69
N HIS A 240 13.76 20.47 -21.70
CA HIS A 240 14.19 21.84 -21.90
C HIS A 240 15.18 22.22 -20.80
N PRO A 241 16.25 22.99 -21.07
CA PRO A 241 17.25 23.36 -20.06
C PRO A 241 16.71 24.12 -18.83
N ARG A 242 15.49 24.63 -18.90
CA ARG A 242 14.78 25.33 -17.80
C ARG A 242 13.86 24.41 -17.00
N ASN A 243 13.54 23.24 -17.53
CA ASN A 243 12.60 22.29 -16.92
C ASN A 243 13.38 21.27 -16.11
N THR A 244 13.04 21.17 -14.83
CA THR A 244 13.57 20.13 -13.96
C THR A 244 12.98 18.76 -14.33
N ILE A 245 13.67 17.68 -13.97
CA ILE A 245 13.12 16.32 -14.17
C ILE A 245 11.75 16.18 -13.48
N GLN A 246 11.59 16.78 -12.29
CA GLN A 246 10.31 16.78 -11.57
C GLN A 246 9.18 17.46 -12.38
N GLN A 247 9.47 18.58 -13.04
CA GLN A 247 8.48 19.25 -13.90
C GLN A 247 8.14 18.43 -15.14
N ILE A 248 9.12 17.74 -15.72
CA ILE A 248 8.91 16.81 -16.84
C ILE A 248 8.00 15.65 -16.41
N ALA A 249 8.21 15.09 -15.21
CA ALA A 249 7.37 14.04 -14.64
C ALA A 249 5.91 14.50 -14.49
N GLN A 250 5.71 15.69 -13.90
CA GLN A 250 4.38 16.28 -13.70
C GLN A 250 3.65 16.52 -15.03
N ALA A 251 4.34 17.06 -16.04
CA ALA A 251 3.75 17.29 -17.36
C ALA A 251 3.30 15.99 -18.04
N ASN A 252 3.94 14.87 -17.73
CA ASN A 252 3.66 13.56 -18.31
C ASN A 252 2.79 12.65 -17.43
N ASN A 253 2.30 13.14 -16.29
CA ASN A 253 1.59 12.36 -15.26
C ASN A 253 2.35 11.09 -14.83
N MET A 254 3.67 11.20 -14.70
CA MET A 254 4.54 10.11 -14.26
C MET A 254 4.88 10.24 -12.77
N ASP A 255 4.94 9.10 -12.08
CA ASP A 255 5.50 9.05 -10.73
C ASP A 255 7.04 9.15 -10.75
N GLU A 256 7.64 9.32 -9.56
CA GLU A 256 9.09 9.45 -9.45
C GLU A 256 9.85 8.21 -9.94
N PHE A 257 9.31 7.01 -9.74
CA PHE A 257 9.98 5.78 -10.16
C PHE A 257 10.01 5.68 -11.70
N GLN A 258 8.88 5.95 -12.34
CA GLN A 258 8.73 5.95 -13.80
C GLN A 258 9.70 6.93 -14.46
N ILE A 259 9.70 8.19 -14.01
CA ILE A 259 10.58 9.21 -14.61
C ILE A 259 12.05 8.88 -14.35
N ARG A 260 12.42 8.43 -13.14
CA ARG A 260 13.81 8.04 -12.83
C ARG A 260 14.26 6.90 -13.74
N LYS A 261 13.43 5.88 -13.94
CA LYS A 261 13.75 4.74 -14.80
C LYS A 261 14.00 5.16 -16.25
N ILE A 262 13.11 5.98 -16.80
CA ILE A 262 13.24 6.50 -18.18
C ILE A 262 14.52 7.35 -18.30
N VAL A 263 14.69 8.33 -17.41
CA VAL A 263 15.84 9.24 -17.45
C VAL A 263 17.16 8.50 -17.25
N TYR A 264 17.21 7.55 -16.30
CA TYR A 264 18.38 6.71 -16.09
C TYR A 264 18.71 5.91 -17.35
N GLY A 265 17.72 5.30 -18.01
CA GLY A 265 17.92 4.62 -19.29
C GLY A 265 18.51 5.53 -20.38
N MET A 266 18.01 6.76 -20.48
CA MET A 266 18.53 7.76 -21.43
C MET A 266 19.96 8.22 -21.09
N LEU A 267 20.28 8.38 -19.80
CA LEU A 267 21.63 8.71 -19.34
C LEU A 267 22.62 7.58 -19.67
N GLN A 268 22.24 6.33 -19.41
CA GLN A 268 23.08 5.16 -19.73
C GLN A 268 23.28 4.99 -21.25
N ALA A 269 22.26 5.31 -22.06
CA ALA A 269 22.39 5.33 -23.51
C ALA A 269 23.23 6.54 -24.02
N GLY A 270 23.49 7.53 -23.16
CA GLY A 270 24.17 8.77 -23.49
C GLY A 270 23.34 9.66 -24.41
N LEU A 271 22.01 9.59 -24.32
CA LEU A 271 21.08 10.44 -25.10
C LEU A 271 20.87 11.79 -24.43
N VAL A 272 20.93 11.82 -23.10
CA VAL A 272 20.76 13.02 -22.30
C VAL A 272 21.92 13.16 -21.32
N GLU A 273 22.17 14.39 -20.89
CA GLU A 273 23.09 14.73 -19.80
C GLU A 273 22.36 15.55 -18.73
N LEU A 274 22.80 15.40 -17.47
CA LEU A 274 22.29 16.19 -16.36
C LEU A 274 22.94 17.58 -16.36
N ILE A 275 22.10 18.61 -16.33
CA ILE A 275 22.53 20.01 -16.23
C ILE A 275 21.84 20.73 -15.08
N LYS A 276 22.41 21.85 -14.64
CA LYS A 276 21.73 22.76 -13.71
C LYS A 276 20.66 23.53 -14.48
N PRO A 277 19.40 23.59 -13.99
CA PRO A 277 18.34 24.29 -14.69
C PRO A 277 18.66 25.76 -14.89
N GLU A 278 18.54 26.26 -16.11
CA GLU A 278 18.70 27.67 -16.43
C GLU A 278 17.55 28.49 -15.83
N GLY A 279 17.87 29.60 -15.15
CA GLY A 279 16.85 30.53 -14.65
C GLY A 279 16.27 30.21 -13.27
N ILE A 280 16.66 29.10 -12.62
CA ILE A 280 16.52 29.00 -11.15
C ILE A 280 17.61 29.90 -10.54
N GLN A 281 17.36 31.22 -10.58
CA GLN A 281 17.94 32.08 -9.56
C GLN A 281 17.50 31.46 -8.24
N GLN A 282 18.44 30.92 -7.45
CA GLN A 282 18.20 30.73 -6.03
C GLN A 282 17.53 32.03 -5.58
N LYS A 283 16.25 31.99 -5.18
CA LYS A 283 15.61 33.15 -4.57
C LYS A 283 16.51 33.52 -3.40
N LYS A 284 17.43 34.47 -3.60
CA LYS A 284 18.09 35.17 -2.50
C LYS A 284 16.91 35.63 -1.68
N LYS A 285 16.68 35.02 -0.52
CA LYS A 285 15.63 35.48 0.41
C LYS A 285 15.82 36.98 0.52
N PHE A 286 14.91 37.76 -0.07
CA PHE A 286 14.89 39.20 0.14
C PHE A 286 14.50 39.33 1.61
N MET A 287 15.50 39.41 2.46
CA MET A 287 15.29 39.75 3.85
C MET A 287 14.61 41.12 3.87
N THR A 288 13.45 41.19 4.51
CA THR A 288 12.78 42.48 4.75
C THR A 288 13.72 43.40 5.53
N ARG A 289 13.51 44.72 5.46
CA ARG A 289 14.32 45.71 6.21
C ARG A 289 14.31 45.40 7.73
N ALA A 290 13.23 44.82 8.23
CA ALA A 290 13.10 44.28 9.59
C ALA A 290 14.01 43.07 9.85
N GLN A 291 14.09 42.11 8.91
CA GLN A 291 14.99 40.95 9.02
C GLN A 291 16.47 41.34 8.88
N LYS A 292 16.81 42.36 8.05
CA LYS A 292 18.17 42.92 7.98
C LYS A 292 18.58 43.60 9.30
N LYS A 293 17.64 44.22 10.02
CA LYS A 293 17.88 44.82 11.34
C LYS A 293 18.10 43.75 12.42
N ALA A 294 17.25 42.72 12.46
CA ALA A 294 17.41 41.59 13.38
C ALA A 294 18.72 40.80 13.19
N LYS A 295 19.20 40.65 11.93
CA LYS A 295 20.49 40.00 11.65
C LYS A 295 21.70 40.90 11.93
N ARG A 296 21.55 42.23 11.84
CA ARG A 296 22.59 43.21 12.24
C ARG A 296 22.74 43.32 13.76
N GLU A 297 21.68 43.10 14.52
CA GLU A 297 21.71 43.10 16.00
C GLU A 297 22.19 41.77 16.61
N SER A 298 22.35 40.71 15.79
CA SER A 298 22.71 39.36 16.24
C SER A 298 24.13 38.82 15.89
N PRO A 299 25.22 39.61 15.79
CA PRO A 299 26.58 39.04 15.87
C PRO A 299 27.33 39.33 17.17
N ALA A 300 26.85 40.23 18.04
CA ALA A 300 27.65 40.70 19.19
C ALA A 300 27.54 39.82 20.46
N MET A 301 26.45 39.06 20.64
CA MET A 301 26.21 38.38 21.92
C MET A 301 26.66 36.90 21.98
N LYS A 302 26.91 36.25 20.82
CA LYS A 302 27.34 34.84 20.77
C LYS A 302 28.85 34.62 20.93
N ARG A 303 29.69 35.65 20.77
CA ARG A 303 31.15 35.53 21.02
C ARG A 303 31.48 35.50 22.52
N SER A 304 30.70 36.19 23.36
CA SER A 304 31.01 36.30 24.80
C SER A 304 30.78 35.01 25.62
N VAL A 305 29.96 34.07 25.14
CA VAL A 305 29.72 32.78 25.84
C VAL A 305 30.80 31.77 25.48
N VAL A 306 31.25 31.74 24.23
CA VAL A 306 32.33 30.87 23.77
C VAL A 306 33.68 31.30 24.38
N GLU A 307 33.96 32.62 24.43
CA GLU A 307 35.16 33.13 25.13
C GLU A 307 35.12 32.85 26.64
N ARG A 308 33.96 32.95 27.29
CA ARG A 308 33.82 32.61 28.72
C ARG A 308 34.01 31.11 29.03
N LEU A 309 33.66 30.22 28.09
CA LEU A 309 33.88 28.78 28.22
C LEU A 309 35.34 28.38 28.00
N ILE A 310 36.02 28.98 27.03
CA ILE A 310 37.43 28.69 26.73
C ILE A 310 38.36 29.14 27.88
N THR A 311 38.07 30.27 28.53
CA THR A 311 38.86 30.76 29.68
C THR A 311 38.68 29.91 30.94
N ARG A 312 37.56 29.19 31.07
CA ARG A 312 37.28 28.36 32.26
C ARG A 312 37.88 26.96 32.17
N ILE A 313 38.06 26.43 30.96
CA ILE A 313 38.74 25.14 30.73
C ILE A 313 40.27 25.28 30.84
N ARG A 314 40.85 26.45 30.55
CA ARG A 314 42.29 26.71 30.73
C ARG A 314 42.72 26.99 32.19
N ARG A 315 41.79 26.95 33.15
CA ARG A 315 42.02 27.26 34.57
C ARG A 315 41.74 26.08 35.51
N ILE A 316 41.47 24.91 34.95
CA ILE A 316 41.41 23.60 35.60
C ILE A 316 42.49 22.74 34.93
#